data_AF-A0A1F9VJ39-F1
#
_entry.id   AF-A0A1F9VJ39-F1
#
_cell.length_a   1.000
_cell.length_b   1.000
_cell.length_c   1.000
_cell.angle_alpha   90.00
_cell.angle_beta   90.00
_cell.angle_gamma   90.00
#
_symmetry.space_group_name_H-M   'P 1'
#
loop_
_entity.id
_entity.type
_entity.pdbx_description
1 polymer ?
#
loop_
_entity_poly.entity_id
_entity_poly.type
_entity_poly.pdbx_seq_one_letter_code
_entity_poly.pdbx_strand_id
1 'polypeptide(L)'
;MIYLVAAGLSKKRHVTIYRDESKAETLLNISQDHRIQLLTAAYTVLDQQGKPIARLFKKRLHNILRKRWYCHDGDGALLFTAKEDSMILSILRLFLGSFFGLLRTNYIIFGRSGDILGEFNRKLTVLDRYVLDMSADSLRSVDRRVALAMGVLLDTGEKR
;
A
#
# COMPACT_ATOMS: atom_id res chain seq x y z
N MET A 1 22.93 -33.92 16.98
CA MET A 1 22.47 -33.80 15.59
C MET A 1 21.58 -32.57 15.52
N ILE A 2 22.07 -31.47 14.93
CA ILE A 2 21.36 -30.19 14.85
C ILE A 2 20.66 -30.14 13.49
N TYR A 3 19.33 -30.05 13.50
CA TYR A 3 18.54 -29.91 12.28
C TYR A 3 18.42 -28.42 11.93
N LEU A 4 19.06 -28.02 10.84
CA LEU A 4 18.92 -26.71 10.22
C LEU A 4 17.87 -26.84 9.10
N VAL A 5 16.63 -26.45 9.38
CA VAL A 5 15.59 -26.35 8.35
C VAL A 5 15.78 -25.01 7.63
N ALA A 6 16.44 -25.04 6.48
CA ALA A 6 16.49 -23.90 5.58
C ALA A 6 15.11 -23.69 4.94
N ALA A 7 14.22 -22.97 5.64
CA ALA A 7 13.02 -22.44 5.03
C ALA A 7 13.45 -21.47 3.92
N GLY A 8 13.02 -21.75 2.68
CA GLY A 8 13.51 -21.11 1.46
C GLY A 8 13.71 -19.60 1.56
N LEU A 9 14.91 -19.13 1.22
CA LEU A 9 15.28 -17.72 1.17
C LEU A 9 14.34 -16.95 0.22
N SER A 10 13.31 -16.31 0.75
CA SER A 10 12.59 -15.27 0.02
C SER A 10 13.50 -14.03 -0.09
N LYS A 11 13.87 -13.62 -1.31
CA LYS A 11 14.64 -12.39 -1.55
C LYS A 11 13.94 -11.20 -0.88
N LYS A 12 14.69 -10.34 -0.17
CA LYS A 12 14.17 -9.05 0.30
C LYS A 12 13.63 -8.31 -0.91
N ARG A 13 12.35 -7.90 -0.88
CA ARG A 13 11.76 -7.12 -1.96
C ARG A 13 12.35 -5.70 -1.92
N HIS A 14 12.89 -5.29 -3.06
CA HIS A 14 13.34 -3.93 -3.31
C HIS A 14 12.60 -3.46 -4.56
N VAL A 15 11.89 -2.34 -4.44
CA VAL A 15 11.16 -1.74 -5.56
C VAL A 15 11.70 -0.34 -5.76
N THR A 16 12.26 -0.09 -6.94
CA THR A 16 12.69 1.24 -7.36
C THR A 16 11.65 1.82 -8.29
N ILE A 17 11.19 3.02 -7.99
CA ILE A 17 10.24 3.75 -8.83
C ILE A 17 11.01 4.86 -9.54
N TYR A 18 10.84 4.93 -10.86
CA TYR A 18 11.44 5.94 -11.72
C TYR A 18 10.38 6.95 -12.15
N ARG A 19 10.81 8.15 -12.56
CA ARG A 19 9.91 9.20 -13.06
C ARG A 19 9.23 8.80 -14.37
N ASP A 20 9.96 8.12 -15.23
CA ASP A 20 9.55 7.73 -16.57
C ASP A 20 10.22 6.41 -17.00
N GLU A 21 9.94 6.00 -18.23
CA GLU A 21 10.45 4.77 -18.83
C GLU A 21 11.95 4.80 -19.14
N SER A 22 12.58 5.99 -19.23
CA SER A 22 14.01 6.12 -19.46
C SER A 22 14.84 5.58 -18.29
N LYS A 23 14.22 5.52 -17.09
CA LYS A 23 14.86 5.14 -15.82
C LYS A 23 16.06 6.02 -15.47
N ALA A 24 16.17 7.22 -16.04
CA ALA A 24 17.25 8.15 -15.75
C ALA A 24 17.14 8.74 -14.34
N GLU A 25 15.92 9.01 -13.87
CA GLU A 25 15.67 9.60 -12.56
C GLU A 25 14.85 8.66 -11.67
N THR A 26 15.45 8.24 -10.56
CA THR A 26 14.74 7.53 -9.48
C THR A 26 13.88 8.52 -8.71
N LEU A 27 12.61 8.20 -8.43
CA LEU A 27 11.73 8.99 -7.56
C LEU A 27 11.81 8.56 -6.10
N LEU A 28 11.79 7.25 -5.87
CA LEU A 28 11.85 6.65 -4.54
C LEU A 28 12.24 5.17 -4.61
N ASN A 29 12.67 4.64 -3.47
CA ASN A 29 12.92 3.23 -3.27
C ASN A 29 12.07 2.69 -2.12
N ILE A 30 11.56 1.46 -2.27
CA ILE A 30 10.83 0.74 -1.23
C ILE A 30 11.66 -0.46 -0.84
N SER A 31 12.10 -0.49 0.42
CA SER A 31 12.93 -1.57 0.96
C SER A 31 12.15 -2.39 1.97
N GLN A 32 12.15 -3.70 1.82
CA GLN A 32 11.59 -4.61 2.81
C GLN A 32 12.50 -4.73 4.05
N ASP A 33 11.95 -4.41 5.22
CA ASP A 33 12.72 -4.38 6.47
C ASP A 33 13.17 -5.80 6.89
N HIS A 34 12.21 -6.72 6.97
CA HIS A 34 12.41 -8.08 7.49
C HIS A 34 12.14 -9.14 6.43
N ARG A 35 13.01 -10.16 6.36
CA ARG A 35 12.83 -11.31 5.44
C ARG A 35 11.60 -12.14 5.83
N ILE A 36 11.44 -12.40 7.12
CA ILE A 36 10.33 -13.18 7.66
C ILE A 36 9.27 -12.19 8.18
N GLN A 37 8.16 -12.07 7.45
CA GLN A 37 7.05 -11.18 7.77
C GLN A 37 5.83 -11.94 8.33
N LEU A 38 6.05 -12.86 9.27
CA LEU A 38 4.96 -13.69 9.82
C LEU A 38 3.93 -12.84 10.57
N LEU A 39 4.40 -11.91 11.41
CA LEU A 39 3.55 -11.09 12.27
C LEU A 39 3.21 -9.73 11.65
N THR A 40 4.20 -9.10 11.02
CA THR A 40 4.08 -7.75 10.45
C THR A 40 4.88 -7.69 9.16
N ALA A 41 4.22 -7.21 8.10
CA ALA A 41 4.88 -6.84 6.86
C ALA A 41 5.29 -5.37 6.98
N ALA A 42 6.60 -5.06 6.95
CA ALA A 42 7.10 -3.70 7.10
C ALA A 42 8.06 -3.34 5.96
N TYR A 43 7.94 -2.12 5.48
CA TYR A 43 8.67 -1.56 4.35
C TYR A 43 9.07 -0.13 4.66
N THR A 44 10.30 0.23 4.34
CA THR A 44 10.81 1.59 4.44
C THR A 44 10.80 2.24 3.06
N VAL A 45 10.24 3.44 2.96
CA VAL A 45 10.27 4.28 1.77
C VAL A 45 11.43 5.24 1.90
N LEU A 46 12.32 5.21 0.92
CA LEU A 46 13.51 6.03 0.81
C LEU A 46 13.33 7.02 -0.33
N ASP A 47 13.79 8.25 -0.17
CA ASP A 47 13.89 9.21 -1.28
C ASP A 47 15.03 8.84 -2.25
N GLN A 48 15.28 9.73 -3.21
CA GLN A 48 16.29 9.57 -4.25
C GLN A 48 17.71 9.53 -3.67
N GLN A 49 17.91 10.18 -2.51
CA GLN A 49 19.18 10.27 -1.80
C GLN A 49 19.37 9.12 -0.80
N GLY A 50 18.37 8.23 -0.66
CA GLY A 50 18.39 7.12 0.28
C GLY A 50 17.97 7.49 1.70
N LYS A 51 17.45 8.70 1.93
CA LYS A 51 16.92 9.10 3.23
C LYS A 51 15.53 8.49 3.45
N PRO A 52 15.26 7.89 4.63
CA PRO A 52 13.94 7.39 4.94
C PRO A 52 12.95 8.54 5.09
N ILE A 53 11.87 8.49 4.31
CA ILE A 53 10.78 9.48 4.33
C ILE A 53 9.50 8.92 4.94
N ALA A 54 9.31 7.60 4.92
CA ALA A 54 8.18 6.96 5.56
C ALA A 54 8.43 5.47 5.83
N ARG A 55 7.64 4.91 6.76
CA ARG A 55 7.58 3.48 7.03
C ARG A 55 6.16 2.97 6.89
N LEU A 56 5.99 1.98 6.02
CA LEU A 56 4.71 1.37 5.68
C LEU A 56 4.64 -0.02 6.29
N PHE A 57 3.59 -0.33 7.05
CA PHE A 57 3.43 -1.68 7.58
C PHE A 57 1.99 -2.17 7.68
N LYS A 58 1.86 -3.50 7.66
CA LYS A 58 0.62 -4.25 7.82
C LYS A 58 0.80 -5.28 8.93
N LYS A 59 0.01 -5.17 9.99
CA LYS A 59 -0.07 -6.18 11.05
C LYS A 59 -0.87 -7.39 10.53
N ARG A 60 -0.26 -8.57 10.49
CA ARG A 60 -0.86 -9.82 10.00
C ARG A 60 -1.57 -10.63 11.10
N LEU A 61 -1.05 -10.64 12.33
CA LEU A 61 -1.43 -11.65 13.34
C LEU A 61 -2.82 -11.48 14.00
N HIS A 62 -3.61 -10.46 13.67
CA HIS A 62 -5.00 -10.31 14.16
C HIS A 62 -5.99 -9.80 13.10
N ASN A 63 -5.52 -9.62 11.86
CA ASN A 63 -6.23 -8.87 10.81
C ASN A 63 -6.32 -9.67 9.50
N ILE A 64 -6.60 -10.98 9.58
CA ILE A 64 -6.99 -11.76 8.37
C ILE A 64 -8.24 -11.13 7.72
N LEU A 65 -9.09 -10.46 8.50
CA LEU A 65 -10.37 -9.88 8.04
C LEU A 65 -10.37 -8.37 7.75
N ARG A 66 -9.35 -7.61 8.19
CA ARG A 66 -9.30 -6.15 8.02
C ARG A 66 -7.99 -5.78 7.35
N LYS A 67 -7.94 -5.77 6.02
CA LYS A 67 -6.74 -5.38 5.25
C LYS A 67 -6.45 -3.89 5.48
N ARG A 68 -5.75 -3.59 6.57
CA ARG A 68 -5.32 -2.24 6.95
C ARG A 68 -3.81 -2.11 6.85
N TRP A 69 -3.38 -0.98 6.32
CA TRP A 69 -1.99 -0.55 6.25
C TRP A 69 -1.81 0.76 7.00
N TYR A 70 -0.68 0.89 7.67
CA TYR A 70 -0.31 2.08 8.42
C TYR A 70 0.92 2.69 7.77
N CYS A 71 0.94 4.01 7.69
CA CYS A 71 2.07 4.80 7.23
C CYS A 71 2.53 5.73 8.35
N HIS A 72 3.80 5.62 8.71
CA HIS A 72 4.45 6.50 9.67
C HIS A 72 5.52 7.32 8.97
N ASP A 73 5.83 8.50 9.48
CA ASP A 73 6.97 9.29 9.03
C ASP A 73 8.30 8.71 9.56
N GLY A 74 9.41 9.43 9.28
CA GLY A 74 10.74 9.06 9.76
C GLY A 74 10.89 9.07 11.29
N ASP A 75 10.07 9.88 11.99
CA ASP A 75 10.09 10.03 13.45
C ASP A 75 9.12 9.04 14.14
N GLY A 76 8.33 8.31 13.36
CA GLY A 76 7.38 7.31 13.85
C GLY A 76 5.98 7.84 14.12
N ALA A 77 5.67 9.10 13.79
CA ALA A 77 4.31 9.62 13.90
C ALA A 77 3.44 9.07 12.76
N LEU A 78 2.16 8.79 13.05
CA LEU A 78 1.22 8.30 12.05
C LEU A 78 0.91 9.41 11.03
N LEU A 79 1.21 9.16 9.76
CA LEU A 79 0.84 10.03 8.63
C LEU A 79 -0.57 9.72 8.16
N PHE A 80 -0.83 8.46 7.82
CA PHE A 80 -2.12 8.01 7.31
C PHE A 80 -2.31 6.50 7.50
N THR A 81 -3.56 6.05 7.35
CA THR A 81 -3.94 4.64 7.34
C THR A 81 -4.70 4.34 6.05
N ALA A 82 -4.27 3.33 5.30
CA ALA A 82 -5.07 2.81 4.18
C ALA A 82 -5.92 1.64 4.68
N LYS A 83 -7.24 1.75 4.51
CA LYS A 83 -8.19 0.71 4.91
C LYS A 83 -8.89 0.19 3.68
N GLU A 84 -8.93 -1.12 3.55
CA GLU A 84 -9.86 -1.76 2.64
C GLU A 84 -11.29 -1.42 3.07
N ASP A 85 -12.04 -0.77 2.20
CA ASP A 85 -13.43 -0.44 2.51
C ASP A 85 -14.39 -1.44 1.87
N SER A 86 -15.16 -2.12 2.72
CA SER A 86 -16.29 -2.96 2.33
C SER A 86 -17.61 -2.16 2.30
N MET A 87 -17.62 -0.91 2.78
CA MET A 87 -18.82 -0.09 2.88
C MET A 87 -19.21 0.56 1.55
N ILE A 88 -18.24 1.06 0.76
CA ILE A 88 -18.43 1.41 -0.66
C ILE A 88 -19.05 0.24 -1.42
N LEU A 89 -18.58 -1.00 -1.18
CA LEU A 89 -19.18 -2.20 -1.77
C LEU A 89 -20.64 -2.41 -1.32
N SER A 90 -20.99 -2.19 -0.05
CA SER A 90 -22.37 -2.32 0.44
C SER A 90 -23.33 -1.30 -0.18
N ILE A 91 -22.89 -0.07 -0.42
CA ILE A 91 -23.72 0.95 -1.07
C ILE A 91 -23.84 0.66 -2.58
N LEU A 92 -22.74 0.34 -3.26
CA LEU A 92 -22.78 -0.06 -4.69
C LEU A 92 -23.56 -1.36 -4.93
N ARG A 93 -23.56 -2.29 -3.96
CA ARG A 93 -24.42 -3.49 -3.99
C ARG A 93 -25.90 -3.15 -4.12
N LEU A 94 -26.34 -2.08 -3.44
CA LEU A 94 -27.72 -1.60 -3.53
C LEU A 94 -28.05 -1.03 -4.93
N PHE A 95 -27.08 -0.41 -5.61
CA PHE A 95 -27.31 0.26 -6.90
C PHE A 95 -27.03 -0.59 -8.15
N LEU A 96 -26.14 -1.60 -8.08
CA LEU A 96 -25.65 -2.34 -9.27
C LEU A 96 -26.12 -3.81 -9.38
N GLY A 97 -26.83 -4.36 -8.40
CA GLY A 97 -27.40 -5.71 -8.47
C GLY A 97 -26.37 -6.82 -8.80
N SER A 98 -26.79 -7.88 -9.50
CA SER A 98 -26.01 -9.11 -9.80
C SER A 98 -24.68 -8.92 -10.56
N PHE A 99 -24.33 -7.70 -11.02
CA PHE A 99 -23.00 -7.39 -11.56
C PHE A 99 -21.90 -7.29 -10.48
N PHE A 100 -22.26 -7.50 -9.21
CA PHE A 100 -21.42 -7.32 -8.03
C PHE A 100 -20.16 -8.21 -7.95
N GLY A 101 -20.15 -9.39 -8.59
CA GLY A 101 -19.00 -10.31 -8.56
C GLY A 101 -17.71 -9.75 -9.21
N LEU A 102 -17.79 -8.58 -9.83
CA LEU A 102 -16.74 -7.96 -10.62
C LEU A 102 -15.98 -6.86 -9.85
N LEU A 103 -16.62 -6.16 -8.90
CA LEU A 103 -15.98 -5.06 -8.17
C LEU A 103 -15.11 -5.59 -7.02
N ARG A 104 -13.82 -5.81 -7.31
CA ARG A 104 -12.82 -6.08 -6.27
C ARG A 104 -12.59 -4.84 -5.41
N THR A 105 -12.40 -5.10 -4.12
CA THR A 105 -11.76 -4.27 -3.10
C THR A 105 -11.15 -2.92 -3.53
N ASN A 106 -11.66 -1.83 -2.95
CA ASN A 106 -11.03 -0.51 -2.98
C ASN A 106 -10.43 -0.18 -1.61
N TYR A 107 -9.37 0.63 -1.58
CA TYR A 107 -8.81 1.17 -0.33
C TYR A 107 -9.07 2.66 -0.23
N ILE A 108 -9.41 3.12 0.97
CA ILE A 108 -9.50 4.54 1.30
C ILE A 108 -8.29 4.88 2.18
N ILE A 109 -7.64 6.00 1.87
CA ILE A 109 -6.52 6.56 2.62
C ILE A 109 -7.07 7.61 3.56
N PHE A 110 -6.95 7.35 4.86
CA PHE A 110 -7.38 8.26 5.92
C PHE A 110 -6.18 8.95 6.55
N GLY A 111 -6.25 10.27 6.69
CA GLY A 111 -5.29 11.06 7.43
C GLY A 111 -5.30 10.74 8.92
N ARG A 112 -4.35 11.34 9.65
CA ARG A 112 -4.24 11.18 11.10
C ARG A 112 -5.52 11.59 11.84
N SER A 113 -6.23 12.60 11.33
CA SER A 113 -7.46 13.11 11.93
C SER A 113 -8.71 12.32 11.52
N GLY A 114 -8.58 11.32 10.64
CA GLY A 114 -9.68 10.51 10.13
C GLY A 114 -10.37 11.06 8.89
N ASP A 115 -9.89 12.19 8.37
CA ASP A 115 -10.27 12.76 7.10
C ASP A 115 -9.81 11.89 5.92
N ILE A 116 -10.56 11.92 4.81
CA ILE A 116 -10.22 11.18 3.60
C ILE A 116 -9.20 11.98 2.80
N LEU A 117 -8.03 11.40 2.60
CA LEU A 117 -6.93 12.00 1.83
C LEU A 117 -6.90 11.49 0.39
N GLY A 118 -7.43 10.29 0.15
CA GLY A 118 -7.44 9.69 -1.17
C GLY A 118 -8.02 8.30 -1.22
N GLU A 119 -8.07 7.76 -2.42
CA GLU A 119 -8.64 6.46 -2.73
C GLU A 119 -7.72 5.69 -3.68
N PHE A 120 -7.68 4.38 -3.50
CA PHE A 120 -7.00 3.46 -4.40
C PHE A 120 -8.03 2.49 -4.98
N ASN A 121 -8.38 2.73 -6.24
CA ASN A 121 -9.47 2.09 -6.93
C ASN A 121 -8.94 1.16 -8.03
N ARG A 122 -9.39 -0.09 -8.04
CA ARG A 122 -9.12 -1.02 -9.15
C ARG A 122 -10.20 -0.88 -10.21
N LYS A 123 -9.83 -0.41 -11.39
CA LYS A 123 -10.72 -0.36 -12.55
C LYS A 123 -10.66 -1.69 -13.30
N LEU A 124 -11.81 -2.32 -13.46
CA LEU A 124 -11.98 -3.45 -14.36
C LEU A 124 -11.89 -2.99 -15.80
N THR A 125 -10.69 -3.03 -16.34
CA THR A 125 -10.44 -2.96 -17.76
C THR A 125 -9.78 -4.27 -18.20
N VAL A 126 -9.70 -4.52 -19.51
CA VAL A 126 -9.04 -5.72 -20.09
C VAL A 126 -7.61 -5.93 -19.57
N LEU A 127 -6.97 -4.88 -19.01
CA LEU A 127 -5.58 -4.89 -18.54
C LEU A 127 -5.42 -4.54 -17.05
N ASP A 128 -6.44 -4.72 -16.20
CA ASP A 128 -6.37 -4.46 -14.73
C ASP A 128 -5.64 -3.14 -14.37
N ARG A 129 -6.34 -2.01 -14.45
CA ARG A 129 -5.76 -0.69 -14.13
C ARG A 129 -6.04 -0.29 -12.69
N TYR A 130 -5.02 0.09 -11.94
CA TYR A 130 -5.17 0.72 -10.64
C TYR A 130 -5.03 2.24 -10.74
N VAL A 131 -5.85 2.97 -10.00
CA VAL A 131 -5.82 4.42 -9.92
C VAL A 131 -5.69 4.83 -8.47
N LEU A 132 -4.61 5.55 -8.15
CA LEU A 132 -4.44 6.24 -6.89
C LEU A 132 -4.89 7.69 -7.07
N ASP A 133 -6.01 8.06 -6.46
CA ASP A 133 -6.53 9.42 -6.46
C ASP A 133 -6.27 10.06 -5.10
N MET A 134 -5.50 11.15 -5.08
CA MET A 134 -5.18 11.92 -3.87
C MET A 134 -5.73 13.36 -3.98
N SER A 135 -6.77 13.57 -4.77
CA SER A 135 -7.36 14.90 -4.99
C SER A 135 -8.02 15.46 -3.73
N ALA A 136 -8.47 14.59 -2.81
CA ALA A 136 -9.05 14.99 -1.53
C ALA A 136 -8.01 15.65 -0.59
N ASP A 137 -6.74 15.23 -0.67
CA ASP A 137 -5.62 15.91 0.01
C ASP A 137 -5.15 17.14 -0.79
N SER A 138 -5.99 18.16 -0.92
CA SER A 138 -5.68 19.37 -1.70
C SER A 138 -4.49 20.17 -1.14
N LEU A 139 -4.31 20.13 0.18
CA LEU A 139 -3.21 20.78 0.90
C LEU A 139 -1.87 20.05 0.79
N ARG A 140 -1.83 18.88 0.14
CA ARG A 140 -0.64 18.02 0.04
C ARG A 140 -0.02 17.74 1.42
N SER A 141 -0.88 17.47 2.40
CA SER A 141 -0.47 17.10 3.76
C SER A 141 0.36 15.81 3.77
N VAL A 142 0.21 14.97 2.74
CA VAL A 142 1.02 13.77 2.52
C VAL A 142 1.88 13.90 1.28
N ASP A 143 3.16 13.56 1.41
CA ASP A 143 4.08 13.46 0.27
C ASP A 143 3.54 12.44 -0.75
N ARG A 144 3.38 12.88 -2.00
CA ARG A 144 2.85 12.07 -3.10
C ARG A 144 3.69 10.84 -3.41
N ARG A 145 4.99 10.89 -3.14
CA ARG A 145 5.90 9.73 -3.24
C ARG A 145 5.50 8.65 -2.24
N VAL A 146 5.17 9.04 -1.01
CA VAL A 146 4.74 8.10 0.02
C VAL A 146 3.37 7.50 -0.31
N ALA A 147 2.43 8.32 -0.81
CA ALA A 147 1.14 7.83 -1.29
C ALA A 147 1.29 6.84 -2.46
N LEU A 148 2.17 7.14 -3.43
CA LEU A 148 2.50 6.26 -4.54
C LEU A 148 3.09 4.93 -4.05
N ALA A 149 4.03 4.98 -3.11
CA ALA A 149 4.62 3.79 -2.51
C ALA A 149 3.57 2.91 -1.82
N MET A 150 2.58 3.50 -1.14
CA MET A 150 1.43 2.77 -0.60
C MET A 150 0.65 2.08 -1.72
N GLY A 151 0.29 2.79 -2.80
CA GLY A 151 -0.44 2.21 -3.94
C GLY A 151 0.28 0.99 -4.56
N VAL A 152 1.60 1.06 -4.72
CA VAL A 152 2.41 -0.07 -5.19
C VAL A 152 2.35 -1.26 -4.22
N LEU A 153 2.47 -1.01 -2.91
CA LEU A 153 2.38 -2.09 -1.91
C LEU A 153 0.98 -2.70 -1.82
N LEU A 154 -0.07 -1.92 -2.07
CA LEU A 154 -1.45 -2.40 -2.14
C LEU A 154 -1.63 -3.38 -3.31
N ASP A 155 -1.23 -3.02 -4.55
CA ASP A 155 -1.31 -3.94 -5.70
C ASP A 155 -0.48 -5.21 -5.47
N THR A 156 0.74 -5.06 -4.98
CA THR A 156 1.64 -6.22 -4.75
C THR A 156 1.17 -7.11 -3.59
N GLY A 157 0.40 -6.55 -2.66
CA GLY A 157 -0.16 -7.25 -1.51
C GLY A 157 -1.41 -8.06 -1.83
N GLU A 158 -2.16 -7.70 -2.87
CA GLU A 158 -3.38 -8.42 -3.31
C GLU A 158 -3.11 -9.61 -4.21
N LYS A 159 -2.03 -9.60 -5.01
CA LYS A 159 -1.70 -10.66 -5.97
C LYS A 159 -1.13 -11.94 -5.33
N ARG A 160 -1.39 -12.21 -4.04
CA ARG A 160 -0.80 -13.32 -3.27
C ARG A 160 -1.83 -14.16 -2.55
#